data_AF-A0A349D032-F1
#
_entry.id   AF-A0A349D032-F1
#
_cell.length_a   1.000
_cell.length_b   1.000
_cell.length_c   1.000
_cell.angle_alpha   90.00
_cell.angle_beta   90.00
_cell.angle_gamma   90.00
#
_symmetry.space_group_name_H-M   'P 1'
#
loop_
_entity.id
_entity.type
_entity.pdbx_description
1 polymer ?
#
loop_
_entity_poly.entity_id
_entity_poly.type
_entity_poly.pdbx_seq_one_letter_code
_entity_poly.pdbx_strand_id
1 'polypeptide(L)' 'MASHDIDLARLDAWWRAANYLSVGQIYLLENPLLRRPLVAEHVKPRLLGHFGTVP' A
#
# COMPACT_ATOMS: atom_id res chain seq x y z
N MET A 1 1.91 -33.58 12.04
CA MET A 1 1.90 -32.27 12.73
C MET A 1 2.62 -31.30 11.81
N ALA A 2 1.91 -30.57 10.94
CA ALA A 2 2.54 -29.68 9.97
C ALA A 2 3.22 -28.52 10.70
N SER A 3 4.54 -28.34 10.52
CA SER A 3 5.22 -27.17 11.06
C SER A 3 4.60 -25.92 10.42
N HIS A 4 4.07 -25.05 11.26
CA HIS A 4 3.63 -23.71 10.83
C HIS A 4 4.86 -22.81 10.84
N ASP A 5 5.80 -23.09 9.94
CA ASP A 5 6.89 -22.16 9.69
C ASP A 5 6.29 -20.98 8.91
N ILE A 6 6.23 -19.82 9.56
CA ILE A 6 5.89 -18.58 8.88
C ILE A 6 6.98 -18.35 7.85
N ASP A 7 6.62 -18.49 6.59
CA ASP A 7 7.44 -18.04 5.47
C ASP A 7 7.60 -16.51 5.59
N LEU A 8 8.72 -16.08 6.17
CA LEU A 8 9.03 -14.67 6.41
C LEU A 8 9.00 -13.84 5.12
N ALA A 9 9.34 -14.45 3.98
CA ALA A 9 9.26 -13.77 2.69
C ALA A 9 7.80 -13.52 2.28
N ARG A 10 6.91 -14.46 2.57
CA ARG A 10 5.46 -14.28 2.35
C ARG A 10 4.88 -13.23 3.29
N LEU A 11 5.29 -13.22 4.55
CA LEU A 11 4.85 -12.21 5.52
C LEU A 11 5.32 -10.80 5.11
N ASP A 12 6.59 -10.65 4.70
CA ASP A 12 7.13 -9.40 4.17
C ASP A 12 6.36 -8.92 2.93
N ALA A 13 6.08 -9.83 1.99
CA ALA A 13 5.29 -9.51 0.81
C ALA A 13 3.88 -8.99 1.18
N TRP A 14 3.23 -9.62 2.17
CA TRP A 14 1.95 -9.14 2.70
C TRP A 14 2.05 -7.76 3.34
N TRP A 15 3.07 -7.53 4.17
CA TRP A 15 3.28 -6.25 4.82
C TRP A 15 3.50 -5.13 3.79
N ARG A 16 4.36 -5.36 2.80
CA ARG A 16 4.60 -4.40 1.71
C ARG A 16 3.35 -4.14 0.87
N ALA A 17 2.54 -5.17 0.61
CA ALA A 17 1.28 -5.00 -0.11
C ALA A 17 0.29 -4.15 0.70
N ALA A 18 0.16 -4.37 2.01
CA ALA A 18 -0.68 -3.57 2.88
C ALA A 18 -0.21 -2.09 2.91
N ASN A 19 1.09 -1.85 3.13
CA ASN A 19 1.66 -0.50 3.13
C ASN A 19 1.42 0.24 1.82
N TYR A 20 1.58 -0.45 0.69
CA TYR A 20 1.34 0.12 -0.64
C TYR A 20 -0.12 0.56 -0.81
N LEU A 21 -1.07 -0.29 -0.42
CA LEU A 21 -2.49 0.01 -0.50
C LEU A 21 -2.89 1.15 0.44
N SER A 22 -2.31 1.22 1.65
CA SER A 22 -2.58 2.31 2.59
C SER A 22 -2.11 3.67 2.08
N VAL A 23 -0.93 3.73 1.45
CA VAL A 23 -0.49 4.94 0.73
C VAL A 23 -1.45 5.27 -0.39
N GLY A 24 -1.85 4.28 -1.21
CA GLY A 24 -2.86 4.47 -2.25
C GLY A 24 -4.16 5.07 -1.72
N GLN A 25 -4.68 4.58 -0.59
CA GLN A 25 -5.89 5.07 0.04
C GLN A 25 -5.78 6.51 0.54
N ILE A 26 -4.62 6.91 1.08
CA ILE A 26 -4.42 8.27 1.60
C ILE A 26 -4.22 9.28 0.45
N TYR A 27 -3.45 8.92 -0.57
CA TYR A 27 -2.93 9.89 -1.54
C TYR A 27 -3.55 9.80 -2.94
N LEU A 28 -4.03 8.64 -3.40
CA LEU A 28 -4.47 8.47 -4.79
C LEU A 28 -5.99 8.53 -4.95
N LEU A 29 -6.43 9.28 -5.96
CA LEU A 29 -7.80 9.27 -6.48
C LEU A 29 -8.00 8.10 -7.47
N GLU A 30 -6.97 7.79 -8.25
CA GLU A 30 -7.01 6.73 -9.27
C GLU A 30 -5.61 6.16 -9.57
N ASN A 31 -5.52 5.26 -10.56
CA ASN A 31 -4.28 4.56 -10.93
C ASN A 31 -3.55 3.89 -9.72
N PRO A 32 -4.25 3.18 -8.83
CA PRO A 32 -3.67 2.69 -7.57
C PRO A 32 -2.55 1.67 -7.78
N LEU A 33 -2.50 0.99 -8.92
CA LEU A 33 -1.46 0.02 -9.27
C LEU A 33 -0.40 0.58 -10.24
N LEU A 34 -0.40 1.90 -10.49
CA LEU A 34 0.54 2.57 -11.40
C LEU A 34 0.70 1.87 -12.76
N ARG A 35 -0.41 1.40 -13.36
CA ARG A 35 -0.40 0.75 -14.67
C ARG A 35 -0.04 1.71 -15.81
N ARG A 36 -0.08 3.01 -15.52
CA ARG A 36 0.40 4.12 -16.35
C ARG A 36 1.27 5.05 -15.49
N PRO A 37 2.17 5.87 -16.08
CA PRO A 37 3.00 6.81 -15.33
C PRO A 37 2.18 7.68 -14.38
N LEU A 38 2.72 7.94 -13.18
CA LEU A 38 2.06 8.78 -12.19
C LEU A 38 2.08 10.25 -12.66
N VAL A 39 0.90 10.87 -12.66
CA VAL A 39 0.72 12.30 -12.95
C VAL A 39 -0.04 12.95 -11.79
N ALA A 40 -0.01 14.28 -11.71
CA ALA A 40 -0.57 15.03 -10.58
C ALA A 40 -2.08 14.81 -10.41
N GLU A 41 -2.80 14.59 -11.51
CA GLU A 41 -4.24 14.34 -11.55
C GLU A 41 -4.66 13.05 -10.82
N HIS A 42 -3.73 12.11 -10.65
CA HIS A 42 -3.99 10.88 -9.89
C HIS A 42 -3.97 11.12 -8.37
N VAL A 43 -3.44 12.25 -7.88
CA VAL A 43 -3.32 12.56 -6.46
C VAL A 43 -4.57 13.30 -5.98
N LYS A 44 -5.07 12.96 -4.78
CA LYS A 44 -6.23 13.62 -4.19
C LYS A 44 -5.94 15.12 -3.96
N PRO A 45 -6.85 16.03 -4.36
CA PRO A 45 -6.68 17.47 -4.12
C PRO A 45 -6.64 17.86 -2.64
N ARG A 46 -7.23 17.03 -1.77
CA ARG A 46 -7.19 17.19 -0.31
C ARG A 46 -6.77 15.87 0.34
N LEU A 47 -5.68 15.92 1.10
CA LEU A 47 -5.14 14.76 1.80
C LEU A 47 -5.75 14.67 3.19
N LEU A 48 -6.37 13.53 3.50
CA LEU A 48 -6.95 13.23 4.80
C LEU A 48 -6.53 11.80 5.18
N GLY A 49 -5.89 11.67 6.34
CA GLY A 49 -5.36 10.41 6.86
C GLY A 49 -4.04 10.62 7.57
N HIS A 50 -3.68 9.65 8.41
CA HIS A 50 -2.38 9.62 9.10
C HIS A 50 -1.63 8.39 8.62
N PHE A 51 -0.38 8.58 8.18
CA PHE A 51 0.48 7.46 7.79
C PHE A 51 1.41 7.01 8.92
N GLY A 52 1.70 7.87 9.90
CA GLY A 52 2.74 7.62 10.91
C GLY A 52 2.55 6.38 11.81
N THR A 53 1.34 5.82 11.89
CA THR A 53 1.02 4.60 12.65
C THR A 53 0.48 3.47 11.78
N VAL A 54 0.65 3.59 10.46
CA VAL A 54 0.23 2.57 9.49
C VAL A 54 1.29 1.47 9.33
N PRO A 55 2.58 1.78 9.08
CA PRO A 55 3.65 0.80 9.15
C PRO A 55 4.11 0.52 10.58
#